data_AF-Q0RLD5-F1
#
_entry.id   AF-Q0RLD5-F1
#
_cell.length_a   1.000
_cell.length_b   1.000
_cell.length_c   1.000
_cell.angle_alpha   90.00
_cell.angle_beta   90.00
_cell.angle_gamma   90.00
#
_symmetry.space_group_name_H-M   'P 1'
#
loop_
_entity.id
_entity.type
_entity.pdbx_description
1 polymer ?
#
loop_
_entity_poly.entity_id
_entity_poly.type
_entity_poly.pdbx_seq_one_letter_code
_entity_poly.pdbx_strand_id
1 'polypeptide(L)'
;MRFGPLSAAVSCTADVGVLGDQEAVHHLDILQRLLARGPVLPLRFGTVAPDEDAVRAEVLAPLVDVMPERLDAVDGLVELRLDVDEEEHSALQAVLPGSPAAAYPPPDDLDERIRFGQEIAELVVQRRQRQADEILSELQPLARSDRPRRRHGGAEDPVLSWAFLLAADDVETFDAAVARLRRARPELSIEYVGPLPAIDFIEIPTVTRASAAGPADSFAGTGRWGWGPEGDDRKGDDQP
;
A
#
# COMPACT_ATOMS: atom_id res chain seq x y z
N MET A 1 23.31 -15.03 2.51
CA MET A 1 23.44 -16.04 3.59
C MET A 1 22.30 -17.06 3.51
N ARG A 2 22.53 -18.33 3.90
CA ARG A 2 21.50 -19.40 3.93
C ARG A 2 21.25 -19.92 5.35
N PHE A 3 20.01 -20.30 5.64
CA PHE A 3 19.60 -20.98 6.88
C PHE A 3 18.45 -21.94 6.58
N GLY A 4 18.75 -23.24 6.51
CA GLY A 4 17.79 -24.25 6.08
C GLY A 4 17.22 -23.94 4.68
N PRO A 5 15.88 -23.94 4.49
CA PRO A 5 15.23 -23.61 3.22
C PRO A 5 15.26 -22.10 2.90
N LEU A 6 15.58 -21.23 3.85
CA LEU A 6 15.53 -19.78 3.67
C LEU A 6 16.91 -19.20 3.31
N SER A 7 16.89 -18.09 2.57
CA SER A 7 18.08 -17.31 2.23
C SER A 7 17.83 -15.83 2.50
N ALA A 8 18.82 -15.15 3.08
CA ALA A 8 18.84 -13.70 3.21
C ALA A 8 19.81 -13.10 2.18
N ALA A 9 19.32 -12.12 1.40
CA ALA A 9 20.17 -11.23 0.61
C ALA A 9 20.63 -10.08 1.51
N VAL A 10 21.95 -10.02 1.76
CA VAL A 10 22.57 -9.02 2.64
C VAL A 10 23.80 -8.45 1.96
N SER A 11 24.08 -7.17 2.20
CA SER A 11 25.30 -6.50 1.78
C SER A 11 26.01 -5.93 3.00
N CYS A 12 27.31 -6.19 3.12
CA CYS A 12 28.13 -5.55 4.15
C CYS A 12 28.29 -4.07 3.81
N THR A 13 28.05 -3.19 4.79
CA THR A 13 28.37 -1.78 4.67
C THR A 13 29.03 -1.26 5.94
N ALA A 14 29.97 -0.33 5.78
CA ALA A 14 30.60 0.37 6.91
C ALA A 14 29.79 1.61 7.33
N ASP A 15 28.92 2.10 6.45
CA ASP A 15 28.04 3.25 6.67
C ASP A 15 26.73 3.04 5.90
N VAL A 16 25.59 3.32 6.54
CA VAL A 16 24.27 3.23 5.92
C VAL A 16 24.02 4.44 5.00
N GLY A 17 24.76 5.53 5.21
CA GLY A 17 24.59 6.77 4.45
C GLY A 17 23.23 7.41 4.71
N VAL A 18 22.85 8.33 3.81
CA VAL A 18 21.51 8.94 3.82
C VAL A 18 20.57 8.02 3.06
N LEU A 19 19.49 7.61 3.72
CA LEU A 19 18.42 6.84 3.09
C LEU A 19 17.39 7.82 2.52
N GLY A 20 17.43 8.02 1.20
CA GLY A 20 16.47 8.85 0.48
C GLY A 20 15.74 8.10 -0.62
N ASP A 21 15.02 8.87 -1.46
CA ASP A 21 14.22 8.32 -2.56
C ASP A 21 15.06 7.50 -3.54
N GLN A 22 16.31 7.92 -3.81
CA GLN A 22 17.21 7.21 -4.71
C GLN A 22 17.57 5.82 -4.17
N GLU A 23 17.87 5.71 -2.88
CA GLU A 23 18.17 4.43 -2.24
C GLU A 23 16.92 3.53 -2.14
N ALA A 24 15.73 4.13 -1.97
CA ALA A 24 14.47 3.38 -2.00
C ALA A 24 14.19 2.79 -3.39
N VAL A 25 14.44 3.55 -4.46
CA VAL A 25 14.35 3.05 -5.85
C VAL A 25 15.36 1.93 -6.09
N HIS A 26 16.61 2.09 -5.63
CA HIS A 26 17.62 1.04 -5.76
C HIS A 26 17.23 -0.22 -5.00
N HIS A 27 16.65 -0.07 -3.81
CA HIS A 27 16.14 -1.20 -3.04
C HIS A 27 15.04 -1.95 -3.80
N LEU A 28 14.11 -1.22 -4.43
CA LEU A 28 13.08 -1.80 -5.29
C LEU A 28 13.68 -2.57 -6.47
N ASP A 29 14.68 -2.02 -7.16
CA ASP A 29 15.38 -2.70 -8.26
C ASP A 29 15.99 -4.05 -7.81
N ILE A 30 16.56 -4.09 -6.59
CA ILE A 30 17.09 -5.32 -6.01
C ILE A 30 15.96 -6.33 -5.78
N LEU A 31 14.83 -5.90 -5.21
CA LEU A 31 13.68 -6.78 -4.98
C LEU A 31 13.15 -7.38 -6.28
N GLN A 32 13.01 -6.56 -7.33
CA GLN A 32 12.58 -7.04 -8.66
C GLN A 32 13.53 -8.09 -9.24
N ARG A 33 14.85 -7.88 -9.11
CA ARG A 33 15.85 -8.87 -9.58
C ARG A 33 15.80 -10.17 -8.77
N LEU A 34 15.47 -10.09 -7.48
CA LEU A 34 15.31 -11.27 -6.63
C LEU A 34 14.05 -12.05 -6.97
N LEU A 35 12.94 -11.36 -7.31
CA LEU A 35 11.69 -12.00 -7.73
C LEU A 35 11.87 -12.89 -8.96
N ALA A 36 12.73 -12.50 -9.89
CA ALA A 36 13.06 -13.33 -11.05
C ALA A 36 13.72 -14.68 -10.69
N ARG A 37 14.10 -14.88 -9.42
CA ARG A 37 14.76 -16.09 -8.91
C ARG A 37 13.90 -16.87 -7.92
N GLY A 38 12.72 -16.37 -7.56
CA GLY A 38 11.79 -17.00 -6.61
C GLY A 38 11.10 -15.98 -5.69
N PRO A 39 10.23 -16.46 -4.78
CA PRO A 39 9.44 -15.61 -3.90
C PRO A 39 10.32 -14.89 -2.88
N VAL A 40 10.04 -13.61 -2.65
CA VAL A 40 10.84 -12.74 -1.78
C VAL A 40 9.97 -12.23 -0.64
N LEU A 41 10.48 -12.34 0.59
CA LEU A 41 9.97 -11.56 1.72
C LEU A 41 10.87 -10.34 1.93
N PRO A 42 10.45 -9.13 1.56
CA PRO A 42 11.27 -7.94 1.73
C PRO A 42 11.24 -7.49 3.19
N LEU A 43 12.41 -7.18 3.76
CA LEU A 43 12.49 -6.47 5.04
C LEU A 43 12.24 -4.98 4.81
N ARG A 44 11.85 -4.26 5.87
CA ARG A 44 11.71 -2.81 5.82
C ARG A 44 13.00 -2.18 5.29
N PHE A 45 12.87 -1.25 4.35
CA PHE A 45 14.00 -0.48 3.84
C PHE A 45 14.75 0.24 4.99
N GLY A 46 16.09 0.21 4.93
CA GLY A 46 16.95 0.73 6.00
C GLY A 46 17.19 -0.24 7.17
N THR A 47 16.74 -1.49 7.08
CA THR A 47 17.02 -2.51 8.08
C THR A 47 18.51 -2.88 8.09
N VAL A 48 19.15 -2.80 9.27
CA VAL A 48 20.56 -3.14 9.46
C VAL A 48 20.76 -4.13 10.60
N ALA A 49 21.76 -4.99 10.42
CA ALA A 49 22.20 -5.98 11.41
C ALA A 49 23.69 -5.75 11.74
N PRO A 50 24.11 -5.99 12.99
CA PRO A 50 25.52 -5.85 13.37
C PRO A 50 26.42 -6.86 12.65
N ASP A 51 25.90 -8.06 12.39
CA ASP A 51 26.61 -9.15 11.71
C ASP A 51 25.62 -10.17 11.10
N GLU A 52 26.17 -11.15 10.38
CA GLU A 52 25.40 -12.23 9.77
C GLU A 52 24.77 -13.17 10.82
N ASP A 53 25.38 -13.33 11.99
CA ASP A 53 24.86 -14.19 13.06
C ASP A 53 23.56 -13.61 13.64
N ALA A 54 23.47 -12.29 13.78
CA ALA A 54 22.24 -11.59 14.15
C ALA A 54 21.14 -11.79 13.11
N VAL A 55 21.45 -11.69 11.80
CA VAL A 55 20.47 -11.98 10.74
C VAL A 55 19.98 -13.43 10.82
N ARG A 56 20.89 -14.37 11.11
CA ARG A 56 20.54 -15.78 11.24
C ARG A 56 19.62 -16.02 12.44
N ALA A 57 20.02 -15.54 13.61
CA ALA A 57 19.33 -15.82 14.87
C ALA A 57 18.01 -15.05 15.00
N GLU A 58 17.93 -13.83 14.49
CA GLU A 58 16.79 -12.95 14.72
C GLU A 58 15.81 -12.83 13.55
N VAL A 59 16.25 -13.14 12.33
CA VAL A 59 15.40 -13.06 11.13
C VAL A 59 15.12 -14.44 10.55
N LEU A 60 16.15 -15.21 10.21
CA LEU A 60 15.94 -16.49 9.52
C LEU A 60 15.43 -17.59 10.45
N ALA A 61 15.98 -17.74 11.65
CA ALA A 61 15.59 -18.78 12.58
C ALA A 61 14.11 -18.69 13.02
N PRO A 62 13.55 -17.51 13.34
CA PRO A 62 12.13 -17.40 13.71
C PRO A 62 11.15 -17.69 12.55
N LEU A 63 11.63 -17.58 11.31
CA LEU A 63 10.81 -17.70 10.11
C LEU A 63 10.91 -19.09 9.44
N VAL A 64 11.92 -19.89 9.82
CA VAL A 64 12.30 -21.12 9.10
C VAL A 64 11.19 -22.17 9.03
N ASP A 65 10.34 -22.25 10.05
CA ASP A 65 9.28 -23.25 10.13
C ASP A 65 7.99 -22.82 9.42
N VAL A 66 7.76 -21.52 9.24
CA VAL A 66 6.46 -20.98 8.77
C VAL A 66 6.55 -20.38 7.37
N MET A 67 7.66 -19.73 7.04
CA MET A 67 7.77 -18.98 5.80
C MET A 67 7.96 -19.81 4.52
N PRO A 68 8.61 -20.99 4.51
CA PRO A 68 8.78 -21.76 3.27
C PRO A 68 7.44 -22.03 2.56
N GLU A 69 6.45 -22.56 3.28
CA GLU A 69 5.13 -22.85 2.70
C GLU A 69 4.41 -21.58 2.21
N ARG A 70 4.55 -20.47 2.93
CA ARG A 70 3.94 -19.17 2.56
C ARG A 70 4.60 -18.55 1.34
N LEU A 71 5.92 -18.68 1.22
CA LEU A 71 6.68 -18.22 0.06
C LEU A 71 6.37 -19.08 -1.17
N ASP A 72 6.28 -20.39 -1.00
CA ASP A 72 5.90 -21.31 -2.08
C ASP A 72 4.49 -20.99 -2.62
N ALA A 73 3.56 -20.57 -1.75
CA ALA A 73 2.20 -20.19 -2.15
C ALA A 73 2.14 -18.94 -3.05
N VAL A 74 3.18 -18.10 -3.03
CA VAL A 74 3.28 -16.89 -3.85
C VAL A 74 4.38 -16.96 -4.90
N ASP A 75 4.96 -18.14 -5.12
CA ASP A 75 5.96 -18.32 -6.17
C ASP A 75 5.35 -18.06 -7.56
N GLY A 76 6.10 -17.35 -8.40
CA GLY A 76 5.64 -16.85 -9.70
C GLY A 76 4.54 -15.78 -9.64
N LEU A 77 4.16 -15.31 -8.44
CA LEU A 77 3.20 -14.22 -8.27
C LEU A 77 3.90 -12.91 -7.94
N VAL A 78 3.32 -11.82 -8.43
CA VAL A 78 3.78 -10.46 -8.16
C VAL A 78 2.62 -9.59 -7.73
N GLU A 79 2.94 -8.61 -6.90
CA GLU A 79 2.01 -7.59 -6.47
C GLU A 79 2.17 -6.33 -7.31
N LEU A 80 1.05 -5.72 -7.66
CA LEU A 80 0.94 -4.42 -8.28
C LEU A 80 0.09 -3.52 -7.40
N ARG A 81 0.54 -2.28 -7.21
CA ARG A 81 -0.18 -1.28 -6.41
C ARG A 81 -0.74 -0.20 -7.29
N LEU A 82 -1.97 0.20 -6.98
CA LEU A 82 -2.68 1.26 -7.67
C LEU A 82 -3.19 2.26 -6.63
N ASP A 83 -2.74 3.49 -6.75
CA ASP A 83 -3.20 4.62 -5.96
C ASP A 83 -3.83 5.63 -6.92
N VAL A 84 -5.07 6.03 -6.64
CA VAL A 84 -5.85 6.90 -7.52
C VAL A 84 -6.39 8.06 -6.71
N ASP A 85 -6.12 9.26 -7.19
CA ASP A 85 -6.54 10.52 -6.60
C ASP A 85 -7.27 11.39 -7.63
N GLU A 86 -8.15 12.26 -7.15
CA GLU A 86 -8.82 13.28 -7.94
C GLU A 86 -8.67 14.62 -7.22
N GLU A 87 -8.22 15.65 -7.95
CA GLU A 87 -8.14 16.99 -7.39
C GLU A 87 -9.53 17.48 -6.97
N GLU A 88 -9.63 18.07 -5.77
CA GLU A 88 -10.92 18.53 -5.22
C GLU A 88 -11.66 19.47 -6.18
N HIS A 89 -10.94 20.40 -6.82
CA HIS A 89 -11.56 21.31 -7.78
C HIS A 89 -12.16 20.57 -8.99
N SER A 90 -11.46 19.54 -9.49
CA SER A 90 -11.96 18.70 -10.58
C SER A 90 -13.22 17.94 -10.17
N ALA A 91 -13.21 17.34 -8.97
CA ALA A 91 -14.35 16.64 -8.41
C ALA A 91 -15.58 17.56 -8.27
N LEU A 92 -15.38 18.76 -7.71
CA LEU A 92 -16.44 19.77 -7.55
C LEU A 92 -17.02 20.22 -8.90
N GLN A 93 -16.16 20.56 -9.88
CA GLN A 93 -16.61 20.94 -11.22
C GLN A 93 -17.42 19.84 -11.91
N ALA A 94 -17.11 18.57 -11.63
CA ALA A 94 -17.82 17.44 -12.22
C ALA A 94 -19.19 17.18 -11.56
N VAL A 95 -19.36 17.46 -10.26
CA VAL A 95 -20.63 17.19 -9.54
C VAL A 95 -21.58 18.39 -9.54
N LEU A 96 -21.06 19.62 -9.52
CA LEU A 96 -21.86 20.84 -9.39
C LEU A 96 -22.94 20.96 -10.47
N PRO A 97 -22.65 20.84 -11.79
CA PRO A 97 -23.64 21.04 -12.84
C PRO A 97 -24.85 20.11 -12.79
N GLY A 98 -24.71 18.92 -12.19
CA GLY A 98 -25.77 17.92 -12.04
C GLY A 98 -26.52 17.98 -10.70
N SER A 99 -26.11 18.89 -9.80
CA SER A 99 -26.65 19.01 -8.45
C SER A 99 -27.73 20.10 -8.35
N PRO A 100 -28.67 20.00 -7.39
CA PRO A 100 -29.58 21.10 -7.07
C PRO A 100 -28.86 22.41 -6.73
N ALA A 101 -27.62 22.30 -6.22
CA ALA A 101 -26.76 23.44 -5.89
C ALA A 101 -26.35 24.29 -7.10
N ALA A 102 -26.39 23.78 -8.34
CA ALA A 102 -26.15 24.60 -9.53
C ALA A 102 -27.28 25.59 -9.82
N ALA A 103 -28.49 25.37 -9.29
CA ALA A 103 -29.66 26.19 -9.56
C ALA A 103 -29.77 27.42 -8.66
N TYR A 104 -29.01 27.48 -7.55
CA TYR A 104 -29.14 28.50 -6.52
C TYR A 104 -27.78 28.97 -6.01
N PRO A 105 -27.62 30.27 -5.65
CA PRO A 105 -26.44 30.72 -4.95
C PRO A 105 -26.37 30.09 -3.54
N PRO A 106 -25.18 30.04 -2.92
CA PRO A 106 -25.05 29.63 -1.53
C PRO A 106 -25.97 30.48 -0.63
N PRO A 107 -26.65 29.88 0.36
CA PRO A 107 -27.48 30.63 1.31
C PRO A 107 -26.68 31.69 2.07
N ASP A 108 -27.35 32.70 2.64
CA ASP A 108 -26.69 33.70 3.51
C ASP A 108 -26.59 33.20 4.96
N ASP A 109 -27.58 32.41 5.41
CA ASP A 109 -27.63 31.85 6.75
C ASP A 109 -26.55 30.79 6.98
N LEU A 110 -25.93 30.79 8.16
CA LEU A 110 -24.81 29.89 8.46
C LEU A 110 -25.23 28.42 8.45
N ASP A 111 -26.37 28.08 9.05
CA ASP A 111 -26.83 26.69 9.15
C ASP A 111 -27.23 26.16 7.77
N GLU A 112 -27.87 27.00 6.95
CA GLU A 112 -28.20 26.68 5.56
C GLU A 112 -26.94 26.51 4.70
N ARG A 113 -25.92 27.35 4.89
CA ARG A 113 -24.61 27.20 4.20
C ARG A 113 -23.90 25.91 4.57
N ILE A 114 -23.94 25.52 5.85
CA ILE A 114 -23.33 24.26 6.31
C ILE A 114 -24.02 23.08 5.63
N ARG A 115 -25.36 23.05 5.63
CA ARG A 115 -26.13 21.99 4.97
C ARG A 115 -25.86 21.90 3.48
N PHE A 116 -25.82 23.05 2.81
CA PHE A 116 -25.49 23.14 1.39
C PHE A 116 -24.10 22.56 1.09
N GLY A 117 -23.10 22.87 1.91
CA GLY A 117 -21.76 22.30 1.77
C GLY A 117 -21.72 20.78 1.98
N GLN A 118 -22.50 20.27 2.96
CA GLN A 118 -22.61 18.84 3.23
C GLN A 118 -23.23 18.09 2.03
N GLU A 119 -24.29 18.61 1.43
CA GLU A 119 -24.92 18.01 0.24
C GLU A 119 -23.94 17.91 -0.93
N ILE A 120 -23.11 18.93 -1.16
CA ILE A 120 -22.08 18.89 -2.21
C ILE A 120 -20.99 17.87 -1.87
N ALA A 121 -20.54 17.81 -0.60
CA ALA A 121 -19.54 16.85 -0.16
C ALA A 121 -20.02 15.39 -0.34
N GLU A 122 -21.30 15.12 -0.05
CA GLU A 122 -21.91 13.80 -0.30
C GLU A 122 -21.88 13.42 -1.78
N LEU A 123 -22.14 14.37 -2.68
CA LEU A 123 -22.06 14.12 -4.13
C LEU A 123 -20.64 13.82 -4.60
N VAL A 124 -19.63 14.50 -4.03
CA VAL A 124 -18.21 14.19 -4.30
C VAL A 124 -17.87 12.78 -3.83
N VAL A 125 -18.29 12.39 -2.62
CA VAL A 125 -18.09 11.04 -2.09
C VAL A 125 -18.73 9.98 -2.99
N GLN A 126 -19.98 10.18 -3.40
CA GLN A 126 -20.68 9.27 -4.32
C GLN A 126 -19.99 9.14 -5.68
N ARG A 127 -19.42 10.25 -6.19
CA ARG A 127 -18.61 10.23 -7.42
C ARG A 127 -17.35 9.39 -7.23
N ARG A 128 -16.61 9.59 -6.15
CA ARG A 128 -15.37 8.84 -5.86
C ARG A 128 -15.65 7.34 -5.73
N GLN A 129 -16.69 6.97 -5.00
CA GLN A 129 -17.10 5.56 -4.87
C GLN A 129 -17.43 4.93 -6.23
N ARG A 130 -18.20 5.63 -7.07
CA ARG A 130 -18.48 5.15 -8.43
C ARG A 130 -17.22 5.00 -9.28
N GLN A 131 -16.30 5.97 -9.23
CA GLN A 131 -15.02 5.86 -9.95
C GLN A 131 -14.20 4.66 -9.46
N ALA A 132 -14.13 4.43 -8.14
CA ALA A 132 -13.46 3.29 -7.55
C ALA A 132 -14.08 1.97 -8.04
N ASP A 133 -15.39 1.84 -7.98
CA ASP A 133 -16.13 0.64 -8.45
C ASP A 133 -15.87 0.37 -9.93
N GLU A 134 -15.92 1.41 -10.78
CA GLU A 134 -15.64 1.25 -12.20
C GLU A 134 -14.20 0.83 -12.47
N ILE A 135 -13.21 1.40 -11.77
CA ILE A 135 -11.80 1.00 -11.89
C ILE A 135 -11.62 -0.46 -11.46
N LEU A 136 -12.18 -0.84 -10.31
CA LEU A 136 -12.08 -2.20 -9.78
C LEU A 136 -12.74 -3.21 -10.71
N SER A 137 -13.92 -2.90 -11.26
CA SER A 137 -14.63 -3.77 -12.20
C SER A 137 -13.82 -4.09 -13.47
N GLU A 138 -12.92 -3.18 -13.87
CA GLU A 138 -12.04 -3.37 -15.02
C GLU A 138 -10.78 -4.18 -14.68
N LEU A 139 -10.22 -3.99 -13.49
CA LEU A 139 -8.92 -4.57 -13.11
C LEU A 139 -9.00 -5.88 -12.33
N GLN A 140 -10.01 -6.06 -11.47
CA GLN A 140 -10.18 -7.29 -10.68
C GLN A 140 -10.22 -8.57 -11.54
N PRO A 141 -10.87 -8.60 -12.73
CA PRO A 141 -10.85 -9.79 -13.57
C PRO A 141 -9.48 -10.21 -14.09
N LEU A 142 -8.49 -9.30 -14.06
CA LEU A 142 -7.11 -9.54 -14.50
C LEU A 142 -6.20 -10.01 -13.36
N ALA A 143 -6.68 -9.99 -12.12
CA ALA A 143 -5.93 -10.38 -10.93
C ALA A 143 -6.39 -11.74 -10.41
N ARG A 144 -5.47 -12.46 -9.76
CA ARG A 144 -5.82 -13.70 -9.02
C ARG A 144 -6.44 -13.40 -7.66
N SER A 145 -6.02 -12.31 -7.04
CA SER A 145 -6.53 -11.81 -5.77
C SER A 145 -6.25 -10.32 -5.71
N ASP A 146 -7.04 -9.62 -4.91
CA ASP A 146 -6.87 -8.18 -4.73
C ASP A 146 -7.34 -7.77 -3.33
N ARG A 147 -6.90 -6.60 -2.86
CA ARG A 147 -7.29 -6.07 -1.54
C ARG A 147 -7.12 -4.54 -1.46
N PRO A 148 -7.91 -3.85 -0.62
CA PRO A 148 -7.64 -2.47 -0.26
C PRO A 148 -6.35 -2.36 0.58
N ARG A 149 -5.59 -1.28 0.37
CA ARG A 149 -4.39 -0.96 1.18
C ARG A 149 -4.66 0.07 2.28
N ARG A 150 -5.60 0.99 2.04
CA ARG A 150 -6.09 1.97 3.02
C ARG A 150 -7.55 2.32 2.74
N ARG A 151 -8.14 3.16 3.61
CA ARG A 151 -9.45 3.76 3.35
C ARG A 151 -9.43 4.53 2.02
N HIS A 152 -10.52 4.47 1.29
CA HIS A 152 -10.70 5.05 -0.04
C HIS A 152 -12.18 5.37 -0.26
N GLY A 153 -12.46 6.25 -1.22
CA GLY A 153 -13.82 6.64 -1.60
C GLY A 153 -14.54 7.55 -0.60
N GLY A 154 -13.91 7.92 0.52
CA GLY A 154 -14.41 8.90 1.48
C GLY A 154 -14.09 10.36 1.11
N ALA A 155 -14.48 11.28 1.99
CA ALA A 155 -14.34 12.73 1.76
C ALA A 155 -12.88 13.21 1.80
N GLU A 156 -12.07 12.63 2.69
CA GLU A 156 -10.64 12.93 2.84
C GLU A 156 -9.74 11.80 2.32
N ASP A 157 -10.36 10.73 1.81
CA ASP A 157 -9.65 9.56 1.31
C ASP A 157 -9.32 9.71 -0.18
N PRO A 158 -8.29 9.01 -0.69
CA PRO A 158 -8.09 8.84 -2.13
C PRO A 158 -9.33 8.23 -2.79
N VAL A 159 -9.43 8.35 -4.11
CA VAL A 159 -10.44 7.62 -4.89
C VAL A 159 -10.25 6.12 -4.70
N LEU A 160 -9.01 5.64 -4.82
CA LEU A 160 -8.69 4.23 -4.66
C LEU A 160 -7.28 4.04 -4.10
N SER A 161 -7.08 3.06 -3.22
CA SER A 161 -5.76 2.57 -2.86
C SER A 161 -5.80 1.06 -2.69
N TRP A 162 -5.20 0.35 -3.65
CA TRP A 162 -5.45 -1.07 -3.86
C TRP A 162 -4.18 -1.83 -4.24
N ALA A 163 -4.13 -3.10 -3.86
CA ALA A 163 -3.12 -4.06 -4.26
C ALA A 163 -3.75 -5.19 -5.07
N PHE A 164 -3.09 -5.60 -6.15
CA PHE A 164 -3.48 -6.71 -7.00
C PHE A 164 -2.36 -7.75 -7.01
N LEU A 165 -2.73 -9.03 -6.94
CA LEU A 165 -1.83 -10.16 -7.04
C LEU A 165 -2.10 -10.89 -8.36
N LEU A 166 -1.06 -11.09 -9.16
CA LEU A 166 -1.15 -11.70 -10.49
C LEU A 166 0.05 -12.60 -10.74
N ALA A 167 -0.04 -13.46 -11.75
CA ALA A 167 1.14 -14.15 -12.23
C ALA A 167 2.09 -13.15 -12.90
N ALA A 168 3.39 -13.36 -12.78
CA ALA A 168 4.39 -12.49 -13.40
C ALA A 168 4.20 -12.33 -14.92
N ASP A 169 3.70 -13.39 -15.59
CA ASP A 169 3.43 -13.39 -17.04
C ASP A 169 2.22 -12.53 -17.43
N ASP A 170 1.33 -12.19 -16.48
CA ASP A 170 0.10 -11.42 -16.74
C ASP A 170 0.33 -9.89 -16.58
N VAL A 171 1.51 -9.46 -16.15
CA VAL A 171 1.84 -8.04 -15.86
C VAL A 171 1.61 -7.16 -17.09
N GLU A 172 2.06 -7.56 -18.27
CA GLU A 172 1.93 -6.74 -19.49
C GLU A 172 0.45 -6.50 -19.86
N THR A 173 -0.42 -7.48 -19.60
CA THR A 173 -1.87 -7.34 -19.82
C THR A 173 -2.47 -6.34 -18.83
N PHE A 174 -2.03 -6.40 -17.57
CA PHE A 174 -2.46 -5.45 -16.54
C PHE A 174 -1.97 -4.02 -16.84
N ASP A 175 -0.71 -3.86 -17.25
CA ASP A 175 -0.11 -2.58 -17.66
C ASP A 175 -0.93 -1.92 -18.77
N ALA A 176 -1.33 -2.69 -19.77
CA ALA A 176 -2.15 -2.20 -20.88
C ALA A 176 -3.55 -1.73 -20.42
N ALA A 177 -4.13 -2.40 -19.41
CA ALA A 177 -5.40 -1.99 -18.80
C ALA A 177 -5.25 -0.68 -18.02
N VAL A 178 -4.21 -0.54 -17.19
CA VAL A 178 -3.91 0.71 -16.47
C VAL A 178 -3.63 1.86 -17.44
N ALA A 179 -2.92 1.62 -18.54
CA ALA A 179 -2.67 2.61 -19.58
C ALA A 179 -3.94 3.06 -20.30
N ARG A 180 -4.94 2.18 -20.44
CA ARG A 180 -6.27 2.54 -20.97
C ARG A 180 -7.06 3.37 -19.96
N LEU A 181 -7.06 2.99 -18.69
CA LEU A 181 -7.68 3.74 -17.61
C LEU A 181 -7.16 5.19 -17.55
N ARG A 182 -5.84 5.38 -17.57
CA ARG A 182 -5.20 6.71 -17.58
C ARG A 182 -5.65 7.57 -18.77
N ARG A 183 -5.84 6.97 -19.95
CA ARG A 183 -6.33 7.69 -21.14
C ARG A 183 -7.82 8.01 -21.07
N ALA A 184 -8.61 7.13 -20.47
CA ALA A 184 -10.06 7.30 -20.36
C ALA A 184 -10.46 8.31 -19.27
N ARG A 185 -9.61 8.50 -18.26
CA ARG A 185 -9.87 9.35 -17.09
C ARG A 185 -8.73 10.35 -16.84
N PRO A 186 -8.51 11.32 -17.75
CA PRO A 186 -7.42 12.29 -17.61
C PRO A 186 -7.55 13.21 -16.38
N GLU A 187 -8.73 13.28 -15.77
CA GLU A 187 -8.98 14.00 -14.52
C GLU A 187 -8.43 13.30 -13.27
N LEU A 188 -8.07 12.02 -13.38
CA LEU A 188 -7.53 11.23 -12.27
C LEU A 188 -6.00 11.18 -12.31
N SER A 189 -5.38 11.35 -11.15
CA SER A 189 -3.99 10.99 -10.94
C SER A 189 -3.93 9.51 -10.58
N ILE A 190 -3.35 8.69 -11.47
CA ILE A 190 -3.21 7.25 -11.26
C ILE A 190 -1.73 6.93 -11.08
N GLU A 191 -1.31 6.67 -9.85
CA GLU A 191 -0.01 6.10 -9.51
C GLU A 191 -0.08 4.58 -9.57
N TYR A 192 0.94 3.97 -10.17
CA TYR A 192 0.99 2.54 -10.44
C TYR A 192 2.42 2.05 -10.22
N VAL A 193 2.59 1.10 -9.30
CA VAL A 193 3.90 0.63 -8.83
C VAL A 193 3.97 -0.89 -8.86
N GLY A 194 5.02 -1.41 -9.49
CA GLY A 194 5.40 -2.81 -9.48
C GLY A 194 6.19 -3.22 -10.72
N PRO A 195 6.51 -4.52 -10.90
CA PRO A 195 6.14 -5.63 -10.02
C PRO A 195 6.83 -5.58 -8.65
N LEU A 196 6.10 -5.93 -7.60
CA LEU A 196 6.58 -6.01 -6.22
C LEU A 196 6.52 -7.45 -5.73
N PRO A 197 7.29 -7.81 -4.67
CA PRO A 197 7.00 -9.01 -3.92
C PRO A 197 5.58 -8.94 -3.37
N ALA A 198 4.98 -10.11 -3.14
CA ALA A 198 3.60 -10.25 -2.67
C ALA A 198 3.44 -9.85 -1.18
N ILE A 199 3.97 -8.69 -0.78
CA ILE A 199 4.07 -8.20 0.60
C ILE A 199 2.71 -8.17 1.26
N ASP A 200 1.76 -7.52 0.61
CA ASP A 200 0.41 -7.38 1.15
C ASP A 200 -0.24 -8.77 1.21
N PHE A 201 0.20 -9.75 0.38
CA PHE A 201 -0.36 -11.09 0.27
C PHE A 201 0.33 -12.21 1.03
N ILE A 202 1.37 -11.88 1.79
CA ILE A 202 2.05 -12.82 2.67
C ILE A 202 1.73 -12.43 4.11
N GLU A 203 1.11 -13.34 4.86
CA GLU A 203 1.04 -13.17 6.31
C GLU A 203 2.42 -13.40 6.91
N ILE A 204 2.84 -12.52 7.83
CA ILE A 204 4.14 -12.63 8.48
C ILE A 204 3.90 -12.81 9.98
N PRO A 205 4.53 -13.81 10.61
CA PRO A 205 4.40 -14.00 12.04
C PRO A 205 4.83 -12.74 12.78
N THR A 206 3.97 -12.22 13.66
CA THR A 206 4.36 -11.12 14.55
C THR A 206 5.41 -11.62 15.53
N VAL A 207 6.65 -11.16 15.39
CA VAL A 207 7.70 -11.45 16.37
C VAL A 207 7.46 -10.58 17.60
N THR A 208 6.82 -11.14 18.63
CA THR A 208 6.70 -10.50 19.94
C THR A 208 8.09 -10.26 20.52
N ARG A 209 8.40 -8.99 20.84
CA ARG A 209 9.65 -8.59 21.47
C ARG A 209 9.75 -9.26 22.85
N ALA A 210 10.70 -10.18 23.03
CA ALA A 210 11.18 -10.48 24.37
C ALA A 210 11.89 -9.23 24.88
N SER A 211 11.29 -8.56 25.87
CA SER A 211 11.79 -7.32 26.48
C SER A 211 13.25 -7.46 26.93
N ALA A 212 14.17 -6.84 26.21
CA ALA A 212 15.45 -6.40 26.76
C ALA A 212 15.42 -4.87 26.81
N ALA A 213 15.42 -4.33 28.04
CA ALA A 213 15.39 -2.90 28.31
C ALA A 213 16.68 -2.23 27.80
N GLY A 214 16.53 -1.35 26.81
CA GLY A 214 17.55 -0.42 26.29
C GLY A 214 16.84 0.85 25.79
N PRO A 215 17.52 2.01 25.78
CA PRO A 215 16.86 3.30 25.69
C PRO A 215 16.10 3.45 24.37
N ALA A 216 14.92 4.06 24.47
CA ALA A 216 13.97 4.24 23.39
C ALA A 216 14.55 5.17 22.32
N ASP A 217 14.88 4.60 21.15
CA ASP A 217 15.06 5.39 19.94
C ASP A 217 13.68 5.69 19.32
N SER A 218 13.47 6.99 19.17
CA SER A 218 12.29 7.64 18.62
C SER A 218 12.26 7.47 17.10
N PHE A 219 11.44 6.53 16.62
CA PHE A 219 10.58 6.70 15.44
C PHE A 219 9.45 5.66 15.58
N ALA A 220 8.25 6.12 15.90
CA ALA A 220 7.20 5.32 16.52
C ALA A 220 6.72 4.14 15.66
N GLY A 221 6.68 2.96 16.28
CA GLY A 221 5.86 1.80 15.90
C GLY A 221 6.57 0.69 15.13
N THR A 222 6.43 -0.56 15.60
CA THR A 222 6.85 -1.85 14.99
C THR A 222 8.31 -2.31 15.26
N GLY A 223 8.53 -3.63 15.33
CA GLY A 223 9.78 -4.24 15.84
C GLY A 223 11.03 -3.88 15.04
N ARG A 224 12.22 -4.19 15.59
CA ARG A 224 13.55 -3.91 15.01
C ARG A 224 13.70 -4.30 13.52
N TRP A 225 12.90 -5.24 13.05
CA TRP A 225 12.98 -5.83 11.71
C TRP A 225 11.81 -5.44 10.79
N GLY A 226 10.95 -4.50 11.20
CA GLY A 226 9.82 -4.01 10.40
C GLY A 226 8.56 -4.89 10.45
N TRP A 227 8.52 -5.90 11.33
CA TRP A 227 7.37 -6.77 11.54
C TRP A 227 6.78 -6.53 12.93
N GLY A 228 5.49 -6.15 12.99
CA GLY A 228 4.71 -5.95 14.21
C GLY A 228 3.31 -5.46 13.84
N PRO A 229 2.29 -5.71 14.67
CA PRO A 229 0.94 -5.24 14.37
C PRO A 229 0.95 -3.71 14.21
N GLU A 230 0.35 -3.21 13.14
CA GLU A 230 -0.06 -1.82 13.07
C GLU A 230 -0.99 -1.57 14.25
N GLY A 231 -0.66 -0.56 15.05
CA GLY A 231 -1.54 -0.12 16.12
C GLY A 231 -2.87 0.30 15.51
N ASP A 232 -3.87 -0.55 15.68
CA ASP A 232 -5.27 -0.19 15.53
C ASP A 232 -5.57 0.88 16.59
N ASP A 233 -5.42 2.15 16.23
CA ASP A 233 -5.93 3.28 17.02
C ASP A 233 -7.47 3.28 16.93
N ARG A 234 -8.07 2.23 17.51
CA ARG A 234 -9.42 2.27 18.04
C ARG A 234 -9.43 3.19 19.25
N LYS A 235 -9.69 4.47 19.01
CA LYS A 235 -10.42 5.31 19.96
C LYS A 235 -11.73 5.74 19.35
N GLY A 236 -12.73 4.87 19.49
CA GLY A 236 -14.10 5.29 19.69
C GLY A 236 -14.43 5.05 21.15
N ASP A 237 -14.61 6.13 21.91
CA ASP A 237 -15.83 6.34 22.71
C ASP A 237 -15.79 7.75 23.29
N ASP A 238 -16.56 8.65 22.69
CA ASP A 238 -16.95 9.92 23.32
C ASP A 238 -18.44 10.09 23.02
N GLN A 239 -19.26 9.74 24.00
CA GLN A 239 -20.54 10.40 24.33
C GLN A 239 -21.12 9.80 25.62
N PRO A 240 -21.95 10.55 26.38
CA PRO A 240 -22.38 11.93 26.16
C PRO A 240 -21.77 12.95 27.14
#